data_AF-A0AA41SAW9-F1
#
_entry.id   AF-A0AA41SAW9-F1
#
_cell.length_a   1.000
_cell.length_b   1.000
_cell.length_c   1.000
_cell.angle_alpha   90.00
_cell.angle_beta   90.00
_cell.angle_gamma   90.00
#
_symmetry.space_group_name_H-M   'P 1'
#
loop_
_entity.id
_entity.type
_entity.pdbx_description
1 polymer ?
#
loop_
_entity_poly.entity_id
_entity_poly.type
_entity_poly.pdbx_seq_one_letter_code
_entity_poly.pdbx_strand_id
1 'polypeptide(L)'
;KTFAQYTERTAFERPLTSGVAYAVKVLHSEREQFEKYHGWTIKKMDKGDPSSPQDYITEKLDPAPIQDEYAPVTLSQKTVAHIVSIDMMSGEEDRENILRARASGKGVLTSPFPLIKSNHLGVILTFAVYKTDLPADATPEQRIEATLGYLGASYDVPSLVEKLLHQLASKQTIVVNVYDTTNRSAPINMYGPSETDTGLLHVSKLDFGDPSRRHEMHCRFKQKTPPPWQAIMASAGAFVITMLVGHIFNAAINRISKVEDDYREMMKLKIRAEAADVAKSQ
;
A
#
# COMPACT_ATOMS: atom_id res chain seq x y z
N LYS A 1 2.44 -35.84 5.80
CA LYS A 1 1.20 -35.65 6.61
C LYS A 1 1.40 -34.71 7.80
N THR A 2 2.45 -34.90 8.61
CA THR A 2 2.75 -34.07 9.79
C THR A 2 2.89 -32.58 9.49
N PHE A 3 3.67 -32.21 8.46
CA PHE A 3 3.86 -30.80 8.06
C PHE A 3 2.53 -30.11 7.72
N ALA A 4 1.70 -30.74 6.88
CA ALA A 4 0.41 -30.19 6.48
C ALA A 4 -0.54 -30.01 7.69
N GLN A 5 -0.57 -30.98 8.61
CA GLN A 5 -1.41 -30.88 9.82
C GLN A 5 -0.93 -29.78 10.78
N TYR A 6 0.39 -29.67 10.98
CA TYR A 6 0.96 -28.64 11.84
C TYR A 6 0.73 -27.23 11.28
N THR A 7 0.97 -27.05 9.99
CA THR A 7 0.79 -25.75 9.31
C THR A 7 -0.69 -25.35 9.24
N GLU A 8 -1.60 -26.29 9.07
CA GLU A 8 -3.05 -26.05 9.13
C GLU A 8 -3.50 -25.64 10.55
N ARG A 9 -3.06 -26.35 11.60
CA ARG A 9 -3.39 -26.01 12.99
C ARG A 9 -2.83 -24.66 13.44
N THR A 10 -1.68 -24.26 12.92
CA THR A 10 -1.00 -23.01 13.26
C THR A 10 -1.23 -21.90 12.25
N ALA A 11 -2.21 -22.04 11.34
CA ALA A 11 -2.47 -21.03 10.31
C ALA A 11 -2.82 -19.66 10.91
N PHE A 12 -3.44 -19.63 12.10
CA PHE A 12 -3.78 -18.39 12.80
C PHE A 12 -2.56 -17.57 13.24
N GLU A 13 -1.39 -18.20 13.44
CA GLU A 13 -0.12 -17.52 13.76
C GLU A 13 0.44 -16.75 12.57
N ARG A 14 -0.08 -17.03 11.36
CA ARG A 14 0.38 -16.43 10.10
C ARG A 14 -0.80 -15.82 9.35
N PRO A 15 -1.48 -14.81 9.92
CA PRO A 15 -2.74 -14.28 9.38
C PRO A 15 -2.60 -13.68 7.98
N LEU A 16 -1.38 -13.31 7.58
CA LEU A 16 -1.09 -12.61 6.35
C LEU A 16 -0.55 -13.52 5.22
N THR A 17 -0.30 -14.80 5.50
CA THR A 17 0.23 -15.75 4.51
C THR A 17 -0.89 -16.54 3.84
N SER A 18 -0.79 -16.79 2.53
CA SER A 18 -1.70 -17.68 1.79
C SER A 18 -1.33 -19.16 1.95
N GLY A 19 -0.07 -19.45 2.24
CA GLY A 19 0.40 -20.78 2.59
C GLY A 19 1.90 -20.82 2.85
N VAL A 20 2.37 -21.95 3.36
CA VAL A 20 3.78 -22.23 3.58
C VAL A 20 4.18 -23.55 2.96
N ALA A 21 5.42 -23.63 2.49
CA ALA A 21 5.99 -24.82 1.89
C ALA A 21 7.48 -24.94 2.18
N TYR A 22 8.00 -26.16 2.11
CA TYR A 22 9.41 -26.47 2.26
C TYR A 22 9.94 -27.11 0.98
N ALA A 23 10.97 -26.48 0.42
CA ALA A 23 11.73 -26.97 -0.72
C ALA A 23 13.07 -27.54 -0.25
N VAL A 24 13.47 -28.68 -0.78
CA VAL A 24 14.74 -29.34 -0.42
C VAL A 24 15.81 -28.92 -1.40
N LYS A 25 17.05 -28.67 -0.94
CA LYS A 25 18.20 -28.51 -1.84
C LYS A 25 18.59 -29.88 -2.37
N VAL A 26 18.57 -30.05 -3.69
CA VAL A 26 18.93 -31.32 -4.36
C VAL A 26 20.03 -31.05 -5.37
N LEU A 27 21.18 -31.70 -5.25
CA LEU A 27 22.23 -31.60 -6.26
C LEU A 27 21.87 -32.44 -7.49
N HIS A 28 22.40 -32.06 -8.67
CA HIS A 28 22.17 -32.81 -9.90
C HIS A 28 22.50 -34.29 -9.78
N SER A 29 23.65 -34.60 -9.16
CA SER A 29 24.12 -35.97 -8.90
C SER A 29 23.17 -36.79 -8.02
N GLU A 30 22.29 -36.15 -7.24
CA GLU A 30 21.34 -36.80 -6.32
C GLU A 30 19.93 -36.87 -6.92
N ARG A 31 19.68 -36.17 -8.03
CA ARG A 31 18.34 -36.02 -8.63
C ARG A 31 17.66 -37.35 -8.91
N GLU A 32 18.35 -38.30 -9.56
CA GLU A 32 17.77 -39.59 -9.94
C GLU A 32 17.29 -40.38 -8.70
N GLN A 33 18.12 -40.41 -7.64
CA GLN A 33 17.78 -41.09 -6.40
C GLN A 33 16.63 -40.40 -5.68
N PHE A 34 16.63 -39.06 -5.66
CA PHE A 34 15.57 -38.25 -5.09
C PHE A 34 14.22 -38.48 -5.79
N GLU A 35 14.17 -38.40 -7.13
CA GLU A 35 12.95 -38.61 -7.91
C GLU A 35 12.42 -40.05 -7.74
N LYS A 36 13.31 -41.05 -7.73
CA LYS A 36 12.94 -42.45 -7.48
C LYS A 36 12.36 -42.67 -6.08
N TYR A 37 12.94 -42.04 -5.06
CA TYR A 37 12.46 -42.14 -3.68
C TYR A 37 11.08 -41.48 -3.51
N HIS A 38 10.88 -40.32 -4.13
CA HIS A 38 9.65 -39.56 -4.03
C HIS A 38 8.52 -40.03 -4.97
N GLY A 39 8.85 -40.76 -6.03
CA GLY A 39 7.88 -41.29 -6.99
C GLY A 39 7.33 -40.25 -7.98
N TRP A 40 8.02 -39.11 -8.12
CA TRP A 40 7.68 -38.04 -9.06
C TRP A 40 8.95 -37.33 -9.54
N THR A 41 8.88 -36.68 -10.70
CA THR A 41 9.99 -35.93 -11.30
C THR A 41 9.99 -34.48 -10.86
N ILE A 42 11.17 -33.87 -10.72
CA ILE A 42 11.31 -32.45 -10.48
C ILE A 42 10.82 -31.70 -11.71
N LYS A 43 9.90 -30.74 -11.50
CA LYS A 43 9.22 -30.03 -12.59
C LYS A 43 9.67 -28.59 -12.67
N LYS A 44 9.76 -28.09 -13.89
CA LYS A 44 10.00 -26.67 -14.13
C LYS A 44 8.76 -25.88 -13.72
N MET A 45 8.97 -24.75 -13.06
CA MET A 45 7.95 -23.74 -12.88
C MET A 45 7.60 -23.16 -14.24
N ASP A 46 6.37 -23.37 -14.68
CA ASP A 46 5.86 -22.68 -15.84
C ASP A 46 5.50 -21.24 -15.45
N LYS A 47 5.96 -20.28 -16.26
CA LYS A 47 5.48 -18.89 -16.19
C LYS A 47 4.11 -18.90 -16.88
N GLY A 48 3.13 -19.52 -16.20
CA GLY A 48 1.83 -19.83 -16.78
C GLY A 48 1.28 -18.63 -17.57
N ASP A 49 0.69 -18.92 -18.73
CA ASP A 49 -0.04 -17.92 -19.49
C ASP A 49 -1.12 -17.32 -18.56
N PRO A 50 -1.17 -15.99 -18.33
CA PRO A 50 -2.03 -15.35 -17.32
C PRO A 50 -3.55 -15.55 -17.53
N SER A 51 -3.95 -16.30 -18.56
CA SER A 51 -5.29 -16.37 -19.12
C SER A 51 -6.19 -17.46 -18.49
N SER A 52 -5.68 -18.47 -17.77
CA SER A 52 -6.53 -19.40 -17.00
C SER A 52 -5.98 -19.81 -15.61
N PRO A 53 -6.34 -19.09 -14.54
CA PRO A 53 -6.03 -19.46 -13.14
C PRO A 53 -6.57 -20.85 -12.72
N GLN A 54 -7.53 -21.39 -13.49
CA GLN A 54 -8.22 -22.66 -13.19
C GLN A 54 -7.47 -23.92 -13.67
N ASP A 55 -6.46 -23.81 -14.56
CA ASP A 55 -5.86 -24.98 -15.23
C ASP A 55 -4.40 -25.28 -14.84
N TYR A 56 -3.89 -24.69 -13.74
CA TYR A 56 -2.53 -24.99 -13.28
C TYR A 56 -2.43 -26.42 -12.72
N ILE A 57 -2.19 -27.38 -13.62
CA ILE A 57 -2.05 -28.80 -13.32
C ILE A 57 -0.57 -29.12 -13.26
N THR A 58 -0.07 -29.31 -12.04
CA THR A 58 1.33 -29.68 -11.77
C THR A 58 1.76 -30.91 -12.56
N GLU A 59 0.88 -31.86 -12.82
CA GLU A 59 1.15 -33.08 -13.61
C GLU A 59 1.48 -32.82 -15.08
N LYS A 60 1.06 -31.67 -15.63
CA LYS A 60 1.33 -31.28 -17.02
C LYS A 60 2.59 -30.43 -17.20
N LEU A 61 3.24 -30.03 -16.11
CA LEU A 61 4.47 -29.24 -16.18
C LEU A 61 5.62 -30.08 -16.74
N ASP A 62 6.44 -29.44 -17.57
CA ASP A 62 7.63 -30.06 -18.12
C ASP A 62 8.62 -30.45 -17.01
N PRO A 63 9.37 -31.54 -17.19
CA PRO A 63 10.49 -31.86 -16.32
C PRO A 63 11.50 -30.70 -16.25
N ALA A 64 12.06 -30.46 -15.07
CA ALA A 64 13.10 -29.44 -14.89
C ALA A 64 14.32 -29.78 -15.77
N PRO A 65 14.90 -28.79 -16.47
CA PRO A 65 16.10 -29.01 -17.28
C PRO A 65 17.30 -29.43 -16.42
N ILE A 66 18.39 -29.81 -17.08
CA ILE A 66 19.65 -30.11 -16.38
C ILE A 66 20.19 -28.79 -15.79
N GLN A 67 20.45 -28.81 -14.48
CA GLN A 67 20.98 -27.71 -13.66
C GLN A 67 21.86 -28.31 -12.58
N ASP A 68 22.78 -27.53 -12.02
CA ASP A 68 23.70 -27.97 -10.97
C ASP A 68 22.99 -28.35 -9.67
N GLU A 69 21.94 -27.61 -9.33
CA GLU A 69 21.10 -27.82 -8.15
C GLU A 69 19.65 -27.42 -8.41
N TYR A 70 18.76 -27.96 -7.58
CA TYR A 70 17.32 -27.76 -7.64
C TYR A 70 16.78 -27.44 -6.24
N ALA A 71 15.60 -26.81 -6.21
CA ALA A 71 14.83 -26.59 -4.99
C ALA A 71 13.38 -27.11 -5.14
N PRO A 72 13.16 -28.43 -5.33
CA PRO A 72 11.82 -28.98 -5.42
C PRO A 72 11.06 -28.89 -4.09
N VAL A 73 9.79 -28.46 -4.16
CA VAL A 73 8.89 -28.48 -2.99
C VAL A 73 8.52 -29.92 -2.63
N THR A 74 8.77 -30.30 -1.38
CA THR A 74 8.48 -31.64 -0.85
C THR A 74 7.38 -31.64 0.20
N LEU A 75 7.28 -30.58 1.00
CA LEU A 75 6.26 -30.41 2.02
C LEU A 75 5.49 -29.12 1.78
N SER A 76 4.18 -29.16 1.94
CA SER A 76 3.32 -28.01 1.73
C SER A 76 2.15 -28.00 2.71
N GLN A 77 1.68 -26.80 3.04
CA GLN A 77 0.35 -26.61 3.58
C GLN A 77 -0.68 -26.95 2.49
N LYS A 78 -1.84 -27.49 2.88
CA LYS A 78 -2.88 -27.92 1.91
C LYS A 78 -3.30 -26.82 0.92
N THR A 79 -3.28 -25.55 1.34
CA THR A 79 -3.64 -24.39 0.51
C THR A 79 -2.70 -24.17 -0.67
N VAL A 80 -1.45 -24.64 -0.56
CA VAL A 80 -0.39 -24.54 -1.57
C VAL A 80 0.10 -25.93 -1.99
N ALA A 81 -0.77 -26.94 -1.97
CA ALA A 81 -0.39 -28.29 -2.39
C ALA A 81 -0.01 -28.38 -3.87
N HIS A 82 -0.48 -27.44 -4.70
CA HIS A 82 -0.21 -27.41 -6.15
C HIS A 82 1.25 -27.12 -6.52
N ILE A 83 2.07 -26.62 -5.59
CA ILE A 83 3.49 -26.35 -5.87
C ILE A 83 4.42 -27.52 -5.54
N VAL A 84 3.89 -28.63 -5.01
CA VAL A 84 4.70 -29.85 -4.75
C VAL A 84 5.32 -30.33 -6.07
N SER A 85 6.55 -30.84 -6.02
CA SER A 85 7.39 -31.24 -7.18
C SER A 85 7.94 -30.11 -8.06
N ILE A 86 7.49 -28.87 -7.88
CA ILE A 86 7.99 -27.73 -8.65
C ILE A 86 9.35 -27.30 -8.10
N ASP A 87 10.30 -27.12 -9.00
CA ASP A 87 11.60 -26.52 -8.72
C ASP A 87 11.48 -25.01 -8.54
N MET A 88 11.60 -24.54 -7.31
CA MET A 88 11.53 -23.12 -7.01
C MET A 88 12.73 -22.33 -7.59
N MET A 89 13.85 -22.99 -7.92
CA MET A 89 14.98 -22.33 -8.59
C MET A 89 14.76 -22.08 -10.09
N SER A 90 13.70 -22.63 -10.67
CA SER A 90 13.37 -22.38 -12.07
C SER A 90 12.59 -21.08 -12.30
N GLY A 91 11.98 -20.52 -11.24
CA GLY A 91 11.44 -19.15 -11.21
C GLY A 91 12.55 -18.14 -10.91
N GLU A 92 12.61 -17.03 -11.63
CA GLU A 92 13.71 -16.08 -11.51
C GLU A 92 13.68 -15.36 -10.15
N GLU A 93 12.51 -14.88 -9.75
CA GLU A 93 12.27 -14.19 -8.49
C GLU A 93 12.55 -15.11 -7.29
N ASP A 94 12.04 -16.35 -7.35
CA ASP A 94 12.26 -17.37 -6.32
C ASP A 94 13.74 -17.78 -6.23
N ARG A 95 14.41 -17.99 -7.38
CA ARG A 95 15.83 -18.34 -7.44
C ARG A 95 16.70 -17.28 -6.80
N GLU A 96 16.52 -16.01 -7.17
CA GLU A 96 17.27 -14.90 -6.56
C GLU A 96 17.04 -14.83 -5.05
N ASN A 97 15.80 -15.03 -4.61
CA ASN A 97 15.46 -15.00 -3.20
C ASN A 97 16.08 -16.18 -2.43
N ILE A 98 16.07 -17.38 -3.00
CA ILE A 98 16.70 -18.57 -2.43
C ILE A 98 18.21 -18.36 -2.25
N LEU A 99 18.89 -17.85 -3.28
CA LEU A 99 20.33 -17.59 -3.24
C LEU A 99 20.68 -16.55 -2.15
N ARG A 100 19.88 -15.49 -2.02
CA ARG A 100 20.03 -14.48 -0.96
C ARG A 100 19.75 -15.04 0.43
N ALA A 101 18.72 -15.88 0.58
CA ALA A 101 18.33 -16.47 1.86
C ALA A 101 19.46 -17.32 2.44
N ARG A 102 20.06 -18.19 1.61
CA ARG A 102 21.12 -19.11 2.05
C ARG A 102 22.48 -18.44 2.29
N ALA A 103 22.78 -17.36 1.57
CA ALA A 103 24.03 -16.64 1.80
C ALA A 103 23.95 -15.76 3.06
N SER A 104 22.78 -15.18 3.35
CA SER A 104 22.60 -14.24 4.46
C SER A 104 22.19 -14.88 5.78
N GLY A 105 21.51 -16.04 5.75
CA GLY A 105 20.90 -16.64 6.94
C GLY A 105 19.76 -15.83 7.55
N LYS A 106 19.16 -14.93 6.78
CA LYS A 106 18.01 -14.10 7.21
C LYS A 106 16.81 -14.38 6.30
N GLY A 107 15.62 -14.00 6.78
CA GLY A 107 14.42 -13.99 5.97
C GLY A 107 14.53 -12.92 4.88
N VAL A 108 14.24 -13.28 3.65
CA VAL A 108 14.32 -12.40 2.47
C VAL A 108 13.06 -12.45 1.64
N LEU A 109 12.72 -11.32 1.03
CA LEU A 109 11.53 -11.14 0.19
C LEU A 109 11.91 -11.03 -1.29
N THR A 110 11.09 -11.64 -2.13
CA THR A 110 11.12 -11.44 -3.59
C THR A 110 10.71 -10.02 -3.97
N SER A 111 10.98 -9.63 -5.22
CA SER A 111 10.20 -8.55 -5.85
C SER A 111 8.74 -9.00 -5.97
N PRO A 112 7.76 -8.09 -6.11
CA PRO A 112 6.37 -8.47 -6.32
C PRO A 112 6.19 -9.12 -7.69
N PHE A 113 5.54 -10.28 -7.73
CA PHE A 113 5.24 -11.00 -8.97
C PHE A 113 3.92 -11.78 -8.85
N PRO A 114 3.29 -12.16 -9.97
CA PRO A 114 2.04 -12.94 -9.92
C PRO A 114 2.26 -14.31 -9.29
N LEU A 115 1.54 -14.60 -8.20
CA LEU A 115 1.65 -15.88 -7.50
C LEU A 115 1.01 -17.01 -8.32
N ILE A 116 1.61 -18.20 -8.26
CA ILE A 116 1.09 -19.41 -8.90
C ILE A 116 -0.34 -19.66 -8.41
N LYS A 117 -1.26 -19.91 -9.36
CA LYS A 117 -2.69 -20.18 -9.18
C LYS A 117 -3.57 -18.97 -8.89
N SER A 118 -3.20 -18.04 -8.00
CA SER A 118 -4.07 -16.87 -7.76
C SER A 118 -3.88 -15.78 -8.81
N ASN A 119 -2.72 -15.72 -9.47
CA ASN A 119 -2.33 -14.65 -10.40
C ASN A 119 -2.37 -13.25 -9.77
N HIS A 120 -2.56 -13.17 -8.46
CA HIS A 120 -2.48 -11.93 -7.69
C HIS A 120 -1.01 -11.57 -7.52
N LEU A 121 -0.70 -10.28 -7.58
CA LEU A 121 0.65 -9.81 -7.28
C LEU A 121 0.95 -10.08 -5.80
N GLY A 122 2.02 -10.83 -5.53
CA GLY A 122 2.41 -11.20 -4.19
C GLY A 122 3.91 -11.20 -4.01
N VAL A 123 4.34 -11.47 -2.79
CA VAL A 123 5.75 -11.61 -2.42
C VAL A 123 5.97 -12.92 -1.68
N ILE A 124 7.14 -13.52 -1.85
CA ILE A 124 7.52 -14.74 -1.15
C ILE A 124 8.61 -14.43 -0.14
N LEU A 125 8.36 -14.78 1.11
CA LEU A 125 9.34 -14.77 2.19
C LEU A 125 10.03 -16.13 2.24
N THR A 126 11.36 -16.12 2.17
CA THR A 126 12.16 -17.35 2.18
C THR A 126 13.15 -17.32 3.32
N PHE A 127 13.21 -18.41 4.09
CA PHE A 127 14.27 -18.72 5.05
C PHE A 127 15.03 -19.95 4.58
N ALA A 128 16.37 -19.90 4.66
CA ALA A 128 17.19 -21.09 4.46
C ALA A 128 17.22 -21.94 5.74
N VAL A 129 17.20 -23.26 5.55
CA VAL A 129 17.35 -24.27 6.60
C VAL A 129 18.74 -24.87 6.48
N TYR A 130 19.49 -24.89 7.57
CA TYR A 130 20.88 -25.35 7.60
C TYR A 130 21.04 -26.62 8.41
N LYS A 131 22.18 -27.30 8.22
CA LYS A 131 22.65 -28.36 9.12
C LYS A 131 22.86 -27.80 10.54
N THR A 132 22.65 -28.65 11.54
CA THR A 132 22.67 -28.30 12.97
C THR A 132 24.06 -27.94 13.50
N ASP A 133 25.11 -28.35 12.80
CA ASP A 133 26.52 -28.13 13.13
C ASP A 133 27.08 -26.81 12.57
N LEU A 134 26.25 -26.00 11.90
CA LEU A 134 26.65 -24.71 11.35
C LEU A 134 27.02 -23.72 12.48
N PRO A 135 28.25 -23.14 12.48
CA PRO A 135 28.64 -22.12 13.44
C PRO A 135 27.78 -20.86 13.37
N ALA A 136 27.60 -20.16 14.51
CA ALA A 136 26.80 -18.94 14.57
C ALA A 136 27.39 -17.79 13.72
N ASP A 137 28.72 -17.75 13.61
CA ASP A 137 29.52 -16.79 12.85
C ASP A 137 29.88 -17.30 11.44
N ALA A 138 29.17 -18.31 10.93
CA ALA A 138 29.44 -18.90 9.63
C ALA A 138 29.45 -17.88 8.48
N THR A 139 30.46 -18.00 7.62
CA THR A 139 30.58 -17.19 6.39
C THR A 139 29.49 -17.53 5.38
N PRO A 140 29.21 -16.68 4.39
CA PRO A 140 28.24 -16.98 3.33
C PRO A 140 28.50 -18.33 2.63
N GLU A 141 29.76 -18.67 2.37
CA GLU A 141 30.17 -19.92 1.72
C GLU A 141 29.85 -21.14 2.59
N GLN A 142 30.18 -21.07 3.88
CA GLN A 142 29.85 -22.13 4.84
C GLN A 142 28.34 -22.33 4.96
N ARG A 143 27.56 -21.24 4.92
CA ARG A 143 26.09 -21.32 4.92
C ARG A 143 25.55 -21.99 3.66
N ILE A 144 26.07 -21.63 2.49
CA ILE A 144 25.68 -22.24 1.21
C ILE A 144 25.94 -23.75 1.21
N GLU A 145 27.10 -24.17 1.71
CA GLU A 145 27.47 -25.59 1.83
C GLU A 145 26.60 -26.34 2.84
N ALA A 146 26.30 -25.73 3.98
CA ALA A 146 25.47 -26.32 5.03
C ALA A 146 23.95 -26.23 4.77
N THR A 147 23.51 -25.65 3.65
CA THR A 147 22.09 -25.51 3.33
C THR A 147 21.44 -26.87 3.03
N LEU A 148 20.33 -27.17 3.69
CA LEU A 148 19.49 -28.36 3.47
C LEU A 148 18.26 -28.06 2.61
N GLY A 149 17.78 -26.83 2.63
CA GLY A 149 16.56 -26.45 1.92
C GLY A 149 16.05 -25.07 2.34
N TYR A 150 14.80 -24.80 1.99
CA TYR A 150 14.22 -23.46 2.03
C TYR A 150 12.77 -23.55 2.51
N LEU A 151 12.43 -22.79 3.55
CA LEU A 151 11.06 -22.60 4.02
C LEU A 151 10.51 -21.31 3.40
N GLY A 152 9.50 -21.45 2.55
CA GLY A 152 8.83 -20.36 1.85
C GLY A 152 7.44 -20.07 2.42
N ALA A 153 7.07 -18.79 2.46
CA ALA A 153 5.72 -18.32 2.76
C ALA A 153 5.28 -17.31 1.70
N SER A 154 4.13 -17.55 1.08
CA SER A 154 3.57 -16.64 0.09
C SER A 154 2.63 -15.63 0.74
N TYR A 155 2.78 -14.36 0.38
CA TYR A 155 1.89 -13.27 0.76
C TYR A 155 1.12 -12.82 -0.47
N ASP A 156 -0.17 -13.15 -0.50
CA ASP A 156 -1.11 -12.61 -1.48
C ASP A 156 -1.49 -11.20 -1.02
N VAL A 157 -0.79 -10.20 -1.57
CA VAL A 157 -0.86 -8.81 -1.10
C VAL A 157 -2.27 -8.23 -1.28
N PRO A 158 -2.96 -8.43 -2.42
CA PRO A 158 -4.34 -7.99 -2.56
C PRO A 158 -5.28 -8.58 -1.51
N SER A 159 -5.23 -9.90 -1.32
CA SER A 159 -6.10 -10.56 -0.34
C SER A 159 -5.80 -10.10 1.09
N LEU A 160 -4.53 -9.87 1.39
CA LEU A 160 -4.06 -9.38 2.67
C LEU A 160 -4.60 -7.97 2.95
N VAL A 161 -4.33 -7.04 2.04
CA VAL A 161 -4.71 -5.64 2.21
C VAL A 161 -6.23 -5.51 2.23
N GLU A 162 -6.95 -6.25 1.37
CA GLU A 162 -8.41 -6.21 1.40
C GLU A 162 -9.00 -6.73 2.72
N LYS A 163 -8.46 -7.81 3.29
CA LYS A 163 -8.90 -8.28 4.62
C LYS A 163 -8.68 -7.24 5.70
N LEU A 164 -7.53 -6.57 5.70
CA LEU A 164 -7.21 -5.50 6.66
C LEU A 164 -8.12 -4.28 6.46
N LEU A 165 -8.32 -3.84 5.23
CA LEU A 165 -9.18 -2.70 4.91
C LEU A 165 -10.65 -2.98 5.19
N HIS A 166 -11.11 -4.22 5.03
CA HIS A 166 -12.51 -4.57 5.31
C HIS A 166 -12.87 -4.41 6.79
N GLN A 167 -11.89 -4.57 7.69
CA GLN A 167 -12.07 -4.34 9.13
C GLN A 167 -12.12 -2.84 9.49
N LEU A 168 -11.71 -1.96 8.59
CA LEU A 168 -11.71 -0.52 8.83
C LEU A 168 -13.03 0.10 8.34
N ALA A 169 -13.69 0.87 9.21
CA ALA A 169 -14.89 1.65 8.89
C ALA A 169 -14.68 2.67 7.73
N SER A 170 -13.42 2.91 7.34
CA SER A 170 -13.00 3.85 6.30
C SER A 170 -12.90 3.26 4.89
N LYS A 171 -13.23 1.98 4.63
CA LYS A 171 -13.21 1.40 3.26
C LYS A 171 -14.00 2.24 2.23
N GLN A 172 -15.02 2.97 2.68
CA GLN A 172 -15.83 3.83 1.81
C GLN A 172 -15.23 5.23 1.57
N THR A 173 -14.29 5.69 2.40
CA THR A 173 -13.77 7.08 2.35
C THR A 173 -12.36 7.17 1.79
N ILE A 174 -11.52 6.14 2.00
CA ILE A 174 -10.12 6.14 1.57
C ILE A 174 -9.86 5.16 0.42
N VAL A 175 -8.89 5.51 -0.43
CA VAL A 175 -8.21 4.65 -1.39
C VAL A 175 -6.83 4.36 -0.81
N VAL A 176 -6.42 3.10 -0.87
CA VAL A 176 -5.10 2.67 -0.42
C VAL A 176 -4.40 2.02 -1.60
N ASN A 177 -3.19 2.48 -1.87
CA ASN A 177 -2.25 1.83 -2.75
C ASN A 177 -1.04 1.33 -1.95
N VAL A 178 -0.52 0.16 -2.28
CA VAL A 178 0.71 -0.37 -1.68
C VAL A 178 1.73 -0.56 -2.79
N TYR A 179 2.93 -0.03 -2.59
CA TYR A 179 4.01 -0.07 -3.57
C TYR A 179 5.25 -0.75 -3.00
N ASP A 180 5.93 -1.53 -3.85
CA ASP A 180 7.37 -1.78 -3.69
C ASP A 180 8.11 -0.59 -4.32
N THR A 181 8.87 0.12 -3.49
CA THR A 181 9.67 1.31 -3.84
C THR A 181 11.17 1.04 -3.78
N THR A 182 11.58 -0.24 -3.81
CA THR A 182 12.98 -0.67 -3.84
C THR A 182 13.70 -0.02 -5.02
N ASN A 183 13.07 -0.01 -6.21
CA ASN A 183 13.48 0.82 -7.33
C ASN A 183 12.66 2.13 -7.36
N ARG A 184 13.27 3.24 -6.92
CA ARG A 184 12.61 4.56 -6.85
C ARG A 184 12.13 5.07 -8.21
N SER A 185 12.80 4.70 -9.30
CA SER A 185 12.47 5.17 -10.65
C SER A 185 11.32 4.37 -11.28
N ALA A 186 11.02 3.19 -10.75
CA ALA A 186 9.99 2.30 -11.26
C ALA A 186 9.29 1.57 -10.09
N PRO A 187 8.47 2.29 -9.29
CA PRO A 187 7.73 1.66 -8.20
C PRO A 187 6.70 0.67 -8.76
N ILE A 188 6.55 -0.47 -8.09
CA ILE A 188 5.62 -1.52 -8.51
C ILE A 188 4.37 -1.41 -7.64
N ASN A 189 3.20 -1.17 -8.26
CA ASN A 189 1.92 -1.15 -7.56
C ASN A 189 1.49 -2.59 -7.21
N MET A 190 1.57 -2.94 -5.93
CA MET A 190 1.23 -4.26 -5.41
C MET A 190 -0.24 -4.40 -5.05
N TYR A 191 -0.91 -3.28 -4.78
CA TYR A 191 -2.32 -3.24 -4.44
C TYR A 191 -2.91 -1.87 -4.69
N GLY A 192 -4.16 -1.85 -5.14
CA GLY A 192 -4.95 -0.63 -5.29
C GLY A 192 -5.15 -0.25 -6.75
N PRO A 193 -6.17 0.56 -7.05
CA PRO A 193 -6.51 0.96 -8.41
C PRO A 193 -5.41 1.83 -9.03
N SER A 194 -5.45 1.99 -10.35
CA SER A 194 -4.64 2.98 -11.05
C SER A 194 -4.88 4.38 -10.48
N GLU A 195 -3.83 5.19 -10.46
CA GLU A 195 -3.83 6.47 -9.77
C GLU A 195 -4.91 7.40 -10.32
N THR A 196 -5.75 7.88 -9.42
CA THR A 196 -6.64 9.03 -9.66
C THR A 196 -6.20 10.12 -8.69
N ASP A 197 -5.81 11.28 -9.21
CA ASP A 197 -5.43 12.41 -8.37
C ASP A 197 -6.67 12.98 -7.68
N THR A 198 -6.87 12.55 -6.43
CA THR A 198 -7.95 13.05 -5.57
C THR A 198 -7.47 14.14 -4.62
N GLY A 199 -6.23 14.61 -4.76
CA GLY A 199 -5.62 15.64 -3.93
C GLY A 199 -4.75 15.08 -2.80
N LEU A 200 -5.22 15.16 -1.54
CA LEU A 200 -4.39 14.90 -0.36
C LEU A 200 -3.87 13.45 -0.33
N LEU A 201 -2.55 13.31 -0.50
CA LEU A 201 -1.81 12.06 -0.40
C LEU A 201 -1.10 11.98 0.94
N HIS A 202 -1.35 10.89 1.68
CA HIS A 202 -0.56 10.52 2.86
C HIS A 202 0.27 9.27 2.56
N VAL A 203 1.58 9.35 2.80
CA VAL A 203 2.51 8.24 2.58
C VAL A 203 2.97 7.68 3.92
N SER A 204 2.72 6.38 4.12
CA SER A 204 3.17 5.62 5.28
C SER A 204 4.22 4.59 4.85
N LYS A 205 5.35 4.53 5.55
CA LYS A 205 6.37 3.51 5.28
C LYS A 205 5.92 2.15 5.84
N LEU A 206 6.13 1.09 5.06
CA LEU A 206 5.88 -0.29 5.47
C LEU A 206 7.20 -1.03 5.55
N ASP A 207 7.44 -1.69 6.69
CA ASP A 207 8.59 -2.57 6.90
C ASP A 207 8.10 -4.02 6.99
N PHE A 208 8.57 -4.84 6.05
CA PHE A 208 8.27 -6.28 6.01
C PHE A 208 9.46 -7.14 6.45
N GLY A 209 10.51 -6.53 7.03
CA GLY A 209 11.61 -7.23 7.69
C GLY A 209 12.82 -7.56 6.80
N ASP A 210 12.72 -7.39 5.49
CA ASP A 210 13.86 -7.50 4.57
C ASP A 210 14.47 -6.10 4.31
N PRO A 211 15.69 -5.80 4.82
CA PRO A 211 16.32 -4.48 4.67
C PRO A 211 16.67 -4.14 3.21
N SER A 212 16.71 -5.12 2.32
CA SER A 212 16.96 -4.89 0.90
C SER A 212 15.70 -4.50 0.12
N ARG A 213 14.53 -4.54 0.76
CA ARG A 213 13.25 -4.15 0.17
C ARG A 213 12.66 -2.95 0.87
N ARG A 214 11.95 -2.10 0.11
CA ARG A 214 11.27 -0.92 0.64
C ARG A 214 9.84 -0.89 0.16
N HIS A 215 8.92 -0.67 1.09
CA HIS A 215 7.50 -0.64 0.78
C HIS A 215 6.87 0.63 1.33
N GLU A 216 5.91 1.15 0.58
CA GLU A 216 5.14 2.33 0.98
C GLU A 216 3.65 2.09 0.77
N MET A 217 2.85 2.63 1.67
CA MET A 217 1.42 2.68 1.58
C MET A 217 0.98 4.11 1.34
N HIS A 218 0.28 4.32 0.24
CA HIS A 218 -0.20 5.62 -0.21
C HIS A 218 -1.71 5.67 0.02
N CYS A 219 -2.13 6.51 0.94
CA CYS A 219 -3.53 6.70 1.29
C CYS A 219 -4.05 8.01 0.70
N ARG A 220 -5.22 7.96 0.06
CA ARG A 220 -5.90 9.12 -0.54
C ARG A 220 -7.39 9.08 -0.20
N PHE A 221 -8.11 10.18 -0.32
CA PHE A 221 -9.58 10.15 -0.24
C PHE A 221 -10.19 9.72 -1.57
N LYS A 222 -11.34 9.04 -1.57
CA LYS A 222 -12.03 8.65 -2.82
C LYS A 222 -12.60 9.84 -3.58
N GLN A 223 -13.09 10.84 -2.85
CA GLN A 223 -13.63 12.06 -3.42
C GLN A 223 -12.72 13.22 -3.07
N LYS A 224 -12.53 14.11 -4.04
CA LYS A 224 -11.88 15.40 -3.78
C LYS A 224 -12.70 16.13 -2.73
N THR A 225 -12.06 16.63 -1.68
CA THR A 225 -12.74 17.39 -0.64
C THR A 225 -13.49 18.56 -1.31
N PRO A 226 -14.82 18.68 -1.13
CA PRO A 226 -15.54 19.81 -1.69
C PRO A 226 -14.95 21.10 -1.13
N PRO A 227 -14.82 22.16 -1.95
CA PRO A 227 -14.33 23.44 -1.46
C PRO A 227 -15.19 23.91 -0.28
N PRO A 228 -14.62 24.66 0.68
CA PRO A 228 -15.30 25.04 1.92
C PRO A 228 -16.35 26.14 1.64
N TRP A 229 -17.42 25.79 0.95
CA TRP A 229 -18.46 26.71 0.49
C TRP A 229 -19.07 27.51 1.64
N GLN A 230 -19.25 26.87 2.80
CA GLN A 230 -19.74 27.53 4.00
C GLN A 230 -18.83 28.68 4.46
N ALA A 231 -17.51 28.48 4.44
CA ALA A 231 -16.55 29.51 4.81
C ALA A 231 -16.53 30.65 3.78
N ILE A 232 -16.59 30.30 2.49
CA ILE A 232 -16.64 31.27 1.38
C ILE A 232 -17.90 32.14 1.49
N MET A 233 -19.06 31.51 1.66
CA MET A 233 -20.35 32.20 1.78
C MET A 233 -20.44 33.05 3.05
N ALA A 234 -19.93 32.56 4.18
CA ALA A 234 -19.88 33.32 5.43
C ALA A 234 -19.01 34.58 5.28
N SER A 235 -17.84 34.46 4.64
CA SER A 235 -16.97 35.60 4.35
C SER A 235 -17.64 36.61 3.42
N ALA A 236 -18.32 36.15 2.37
CA ALA A 236 -19.06 37.02 1.47
C ALA A 236 -20.20 37.74 2.19
N GLY A 237 -20.96 37.03 3.04
CA GLY A 237 -22.02 37.60 3.86
C GLY A 237 -21.50 38.68 4.82
N ALA A 238 -20.40 38.41 5.52
CA ALA A 238 -19.77 39.38 6.43
C ALA A 238 -19.32 40.65 5.68
N PHE A 239 -18.78 40.51 4.47
CA PHE A 239 -18.40 41.64 3.63
C PHE A 239 -19.60 42.50 3.24
N VAL A 240 -20.70 41.86 2.78
CA VAL A 240 -21.95 42.56 2.42
C VAL A 240 -22.53 43.31 3.62
N ILE A 241 -22.58 42.68 4.80
CA ILE A 241 -23.08 43.32 6.03
C ILE A 241 -22.23 44.55 6.35
N THR A 242 -20.90 44.43 6.29
CA THR A 242 -19.98 45.54 6.56
C THR A 242 -20.19 46.70 5.59
N MET A 243 -20.37 46.42 4.30
CA MET A 243 -20.68 47.44 3.29
C MET A 243 -22.02 48.13 3.55
N LEU A 244 -23.07 47.38 3.89
CA LEU A 244 -24.40 47.95 4.18
C LEU A 244 -24.36 48.86 5.40
N VAL A 245 -23.68 48.43 6.47
CA VAL A 245 -23.49 49.23 7.68
C VAL A 245 -22.74 50.52 7.35
N GLY A 246 -21.65 50.44 6.57
CA GLY A 246 -20.91 51.60 6.08
C GLY A 246 -21.78 52.57 5.27
N HIS A 247 -22.65 52.04 4.39
CA HIS A 247 -23.57 52.86 3.59
C HIS A 247 -24.61 53.57 4.47
N ILE A 248 -25.17 52.89 5.48
CA ILE A 248 -26.12 53.50 6.43
C ILE A 248 -25.45 54.62 7.23
N PHE A 249 -24.23 54.39 7.74
CA PHE A 249 -23.48 55.43 8.45
C PHE A 249 -23.18 56.64 7.57
N ASN A 250 -22.74 56.43 6.32
CA ASN A 250 -22.50 57.50 5.37
C ASN A 250 -23.77 58.32 5.08
N ALA A 251 -24.91 57.63 4.84
CA ALA A 251 -26.19 58.28 4.62
C ALA A 251 -26.67 59.09 5.85
N ALA A 252 -26.47 58.55 7.06
CA ALA A 252 -26.81 59.22 8.30
C ALA A 252 -25.97 60.49 8.52
N ILE A 253 -24.65 60.42 8.30
CA ILE A 253 -23.74 61.57 8.43
C ILE A 253 -24.15 62.67 7.43
N ASN A 254 -24.38 62.32 6.17
CA ASN A 254 -24.80 63.29 5.15
C ASN A 254 -26.17 63.94 5.47
N ARG A 255 -27.06 63.21 6.15
CA ARG A 255 -28.34 63.76 6.58
C ARG A 255 -28.18 64.69 7.76
N ILE A 256 -27.31 64.36 8.72
CA ILE A 256 -27.00 65.23 9.87
C ILE A 256 -26.36 66.53 9.39
N SER A 257 -25.38 66.47 8.49
CA SER A 257 -24.74 67.67 7.95
C SER A 257 -25.74 68.59 7.26
N LYS A 258 -26.68 68.01 6.49
CA LYS A 258 -27.75 68.78 5.85
C LYS A 258 -28.67 69.46 6.86
N VAL A 259 -29.09 68.75 7.91
CA VAL A 259 -29.92 69.32 8.97
C VAL A 259 -29.19 70.43 9.74
N GLU A 260 -27.89 70.26 9.97
CA GLU A 260 -27.07 71.26 10.65
C GLU A 260 -26.92 72.53 9.80
N ASP A 261 -26.71 72.37 8.49
CA ASP A 261 -26.67 73.48 7.53
C ASP A 261 -28.02 74.22 7.47
N ASP A 262 -29.14 73.49 7.35
CA ASP A 262 -30.50 74.04 7.35
C ASP A 262 -30.80 74.80 8.67
N TYR A 263 -30.38 74.26 9.82
CA TYR A 263 -30.52 74.92 11.12
C TYR A 263 -29.71 76.23 11.19
N ARG A 264 -28.48 76.21 10.67
CA ARG A 264 -27.60 77.39 10.63
C ARG A 264 -28.20 78.49 9.75
N GLU A 265 -28.84 78.12 8.64
CA GLU A 265 -29.56 79.05 7.77
C GLU A 265 -30.79 79.64 8.47
N MET A 266 -31.60 78.80 9.14
CA MET A 266 -32.76 79.25 9.92
C MET A 266 -32.35 80.26 11.00
N MET A 267 -31.26 80.02 11.73
CA MET A 267 -30.77 80.96 12.75
C MET A 267 -30.37 82.32 12.16
N LYS A 268 -29.76 82.35 10.97
CA LYS A 268 -29.47 83.61 10.27
C LYS A 268 -30.74 84.35 9.89
N LEU A 269 -31.75 83.64 9.38
CA LEU A 269 -33.05 84.22 9.04
C LEU A 269 -33.78 84.75 10.29
N LYS A 270 -33.71 84.02 11.41
CA LYS A 270 -34.30 84.42 12.68
C LYS A 270 -33.68 85.71 13.23
N ILE A 271 -32.35 85.81 13.25
CA ILE A 271 -31.63 87.04 13.68
C ILE A 271 -32.03 88.23 12.80
N ARG A 272 -32.16 88.03 11.48
CA ARG A 272 -32.62 89.08 10.57
C ARG A 272 -34.07 89.50 10.83
N ALA A 273 -34.94 88.54 11.14
CA ALA A 273 -36.34 88.82 11.48
C ALA A 273 -36.47 89.58 12.81
N GLU A 274 -35.73 89.18 13.85
CA GLU A 274 -35.69 89.88 15.13
C GLU A 274 -35.13 91.30 14.98
N ALA A 275 -34.07 91.50 14.19
CA ALA A 275 -33.55 92.83 13.88
C ALA A 275 -34.57 93.71 13.12
N ALA A 276 -35.34 93.13 12.21
CA ALA A 276 -36.40 93.84 11.49
C ALA A 276 -37.59 94.21 12.39
N ASP A 277 -37.92 93.37 13.38
CA ASP A 277 -39.00 93.63 14.33
C ASP A 277 -38.62 94.72 15.34
N VAL A 278 -37.37 94.73 15.82
CA VAL A 278 -36.81 95.81 16.65
C VAL A 278 -36.78 97.14 15.88
N ALA A 279 -36.43 97.13 14.59
CA ALA A 279 -36.43 98.34 13.76
C ALA A 279 -37.83 98.89 13.48
N LYS A 280 -38.89 98.08 13.63
CA LYS A 280 -40.28 98.49 13.43
C LYS A 280 -40.95 99.01 14.71
N SER A 281 -40.30 98.84 15.86
CA SER A 281 -40.79 99.22 17.20
C SER A 281 -40.10 100.45 17.79
N GLN A 282 -39.21 101.11 17.02
CA GLN A 282 -38.74 102.50 17.22
C GLN A 282 -39.51 103.46 16.32
#